data_AF-A0A7C7ZCU3-F1
#
_entry.id   AF-A0A7C7ZCU3-F1
#
_cell.length_a   1.000
_cell.length_b   1.000
_cell.length_c   1.000
_cell.angle_alpha   90.00
_cell.angle_beta   90.00
_cell.angle_gamma   90.00
#
_symmetry.space_group_name_H-M   'P 1'
#
loop_
_entity.id
_entity.type
_entity.pdbx_description
1 polymer ?
#
loop_
_entity_poly.entity_id
_entity_poly.type
_entity_poly.pdbx_seq_one_letter_code
_entity_poly.pdbx_strand_id
1 'polypeptide(L)'
;MFEVQGYEMFYVINTRRIGAAPDYNCSKLSSNLVSLCNASQRGTSDIDIAVRYIQQTENFDFGFLGASEQDEDFSQGRDFYATKLRKTSKDFSFGYLGTHVERPLLNREATVHTADFEYWATEDLRVTGVMMNSKVNEEDGYGFRLGYGYTPSKTFSGGMGIWYFDEKIDLSDMGYLWRNDYAMFTGRYEWKQTEFPESSLTRERKYQLDFAYETDRKGTKETPPISLTLS
;
A
#
# COMPACT_ATOMS: atom_id res chain seq x y z
N MET A 1 -8.78 -5.99 -7.97
CA MET A 1 -9.64 -6.40 -6.83
C MET A 1 -8.93 -6.24 -5.49
N PHE A 2 -7.89 -7.01 -5.17
CA PHE A 2 -7.12 -6.95 -3.90
C PHE A 2 -6.30 -5.67 -3.68
N GLU A 3 -6.58 -4.61 -4.43
CA GLU A 3 -5.82 -3.37 -4.37
C GLU A 3 -6.37 -2.49 -3.25
N VAL A 4 -5.56 -2.34 -2.21
CA VAL A 4 -5.66 -1.28 -1.21
C VAL A 4 -4.26 -0.70 -1.09
N GLN A 5 -4.09 0.50 -1.64
CA GLN A 5 -2.78 1.13 -1.83
C GLN A 5 -2.87 2.66 -1.69
N GLY A 6 -1.73 3.28 -1.45
CA GLY A 6 -1.52 4.72 -1.48
C GLY A 6 -0.33 5.06 -2.37
N TYR A 7 -0.24 6.30 -2.84
CA TYR A 7 0.80 6.81 -3.76
C TYR A 7 2.21 6.42 -3.31
N GLU A 8 2.77 5.33 -3.81
CA GLU A 8 4.09 4.76 -3.45
C GLU A 8 4.35 4.52 -1.95
N MET A 9 3.43 4.89 -1.05
CA MET A 9 3.60 4.81 0.41
C MET A 9 3.34 3.42 0.96
N PHE A 10 2.33 2.72 0.41
CA PHE A 10 1.97 1.40 0.91
C PHE A 10 1.17 0.59 -0.11
N TYR A 11 1.28 -0.72 0.03
CA TYR A 11 0.43 -1.73 -0.62
C TYR A 11 0.12 -2.79 0.44
N VAL A 12 -1.17 -3.06 0.70
CA VAL A 12 -1.55 -4.06 1.73
C VAL A 12 -1.24 -5.48 1.26
N ILE A 13 -1.38 -5.75 -0.04
CA ILE A 13 -1.02 -7.02 -0.66
C ILE A 13 -0.02 -6.77 -1.78
N ASN A 14 1.10 -7.48 -1.70
CA ASN A 14 2.10 -7.60 -2.75
C ASN A 14 2.38 -9.10 -2.95
N THR A 15 1.78 -9.70 -3.99
CA THR A 15 1.91 -11.14 -4.24
C THR A 15 3.33 -11.59 -4.55
N ARG A 16 4.28 -10.66 -4.81
CA ARG A 16 5.71 -10.99 -4.92
C ARG A 16 6.34 -11.44 -3.60
N ARG A 17 5.64 -11.28 -2.46
CA ARG A 17 6.05 -11.83 -1.16
C ARG A 17 5.90 -13.35 -1.09
N ILE A 18 4.96 -13.92 -1.85
CA ILE A 18 4.72 -15.36 -1.94
C ILE A 18 5.73 -15.94 -2.93
N GLY A 19 6.48 -16.96 -2.52
CA GLY A 19 7.62 -17.52 -3.26
C GLY A 19 8.90 -16.68 -3.17
N ALA A 20 8.94 -15.63 -2.33
CA ALA A 20 10.15 -14.86 -2.08
C ALA A 20 11.19 -15.69 -1.32
N ALA A 21 12.41 -15.17 -1.12
CA ALA A 21 13.45 -15.87 -0.37
C ALA A 21 12.91 -16.45 0.97
N PRO A 22 13.16 -17.73 1.26
CA PRO A 22 12.75 -18.36 2.51
C PRO A 22 13.39 -17.67 3.71
N ASP A 23 12.79 -17.85 4.89
CA ASP A 23 13.40 -17.40 6.12
C ASP A 23 14.56 -18.34 6.51
N TYR A 24 15.65 -17.80 7.06
CA TYR A 24 16.74 -18.60 7.62
C TYR A 24 17.18 -18.03 8.96
N ASN A 25 17.54 -18.91 9.89
CA ASN A 25 18.09 -18.52 11.20
C ASN A 25 19.34 -19.34 11.54
N CYS A 26 20.31 -19.34 10.61
CA CYS A 26 21.50 -20.19 10.70
C CYS A 26 22.33 -19.94 11.98
N SER A 27 22.27 -18.73 12.55
CA SER A 27 22.99 -18.38 13.79
C SER A 27 22.46 -19.09 15.04
N LYS A 28 21.22 -19.59 15.01
CA LYS A 28 20.64 -20.39 16.11
C LYS A 28 20.96 -21.89 16.01
N LEU A 29 21.59 -22.34 14.93
CA LEU A 29 21.96 -23.74 14.73
C LEU A 29 23.28 -24.08 15.43
N SER A 30 23.52 -25.38 15.62
CA SER A 30 24.81 -25.87 16.14
C SER A 30 25.95 -25.55 15.18
N SER A 31 27.16 -25.35 15.70
CA SER A 31 28.33 -24.87 14.95
C SER A 31 28.66 -25.70 13.70
N ASN A 32 28.39 -27.01 13.73
CA ASN A 32 28.60 -27.92 12.60
C ASN A 32 27.54 -27.80 11.48
N LEU A 33 26.39 -27.16 11.75
CA LEU A 33 25.30 -26.98 10.80
C LEU A 33 25.25 -25.56 10.20
N VAL A 34 25.94 -24.58 10.81
CA VAL A 34 25.97 -23.19 10.34
C VAL A 34 26.48 -23.09 8.91
N SER A 35 27.58 -23.78 8.58
CA SER A 35 28.17 -23.76 7.23
C SER A 35 27.24 -24.39 6.19
N LEU A 36 26.54 -25.46 6.54
CA LEU A 36 25.58 -26.14 5.68
C LEU A 36 24.34 -25.25 5.44
N CYS A 37 23.79 -24.65 6.50
CA CYS A 37 22.66 -23.73 6.39
C CYS A 37 22.97 -22.50 5.53
N ASN A 38 24.14 -21.89 5.70
CA ASN A 38 24.54 -20.76 4.86
C ASN A 38 24.72 -21.16 3.39
N ALA A 39 25.15 -22.39 3.12
CA ALA A 39 25.32 -22.91 1.76
C ALA A 39 23.99 -23.35 1.11
N SER A 40 22.95 -23.65 1.90
CA SER A 40 21.64 -24.10 1.40
C SER A 40 20.67 -22.97 1.08
N GLN A 41 21.02 -21.70 1.36
CA GLN A 41 20.12 -20.57 1.18
C GLN A 41 19.68 -20.40 -0.29
N ARG A 42 18.37 -20.34 -0.48
CA ARG A 42 17.73 -20.11 -1.79
C ARG A 42 17.19 -18.68 -1.91
N GLY A 43 17.07 -18.20 -3.15
CA GLY A 43 16.48 -16.90 -3.45
C GLY A 43 14.96 -16.90 -3.56
N THR A 44 14.34 -18.09 -3.59
CA THR A 44 12.89 -18.29 -3.78
C THR A 44 12.44 -19.51 -2.99
N SER A 45 11.22 -19.47 -2.47
CA SER A 45 10.53 -20.64 -1.91
C SER A 45 9.70 -21.34 -2.99
N ASP A 46 9.65 -22.66 -2.94
CA ASP A 46 8.66 -23.43 -3.70
C ASP A 46 7.27 -23.32 -3.03
N ILE A 47 6.21 -23.49 -3.81
CA ILE A 47 4.80 -23.35 -3.37
C ILE A 47 4.12 -24.72 -3.46
N ASP A 48 3.64 -25.23 -2.33
CA ASP A 48 2.89 -26.50 -2.27
C ASP A 48 1.46 -26.32 -2.80
N ILE A 49 0.81 -25.22 -2.39
CA ILE A 49 -0.55 -24.90 -2.83
C ILE A 49 -0.76 -23.39 -2.90
N ALA A 50 -1.46 -22.95 -3.94
CA ALA A 50 -1.97 -21.59 -4.04
C ALA A 50 -3.38 -21.62 -4.63
N VAL A 51 -4.29 -20.91 -3.96
CA VAL A 51 -5.69 -20.78 -4.35
C VAL A 51 -6.04 -19.30 -4.39
N ARG A 52 -6.73 -18.90 -5.45
CA ARG A 52 -7.29 -17.55 -5.59
C ARG A 52 -8.70 -17.66 -6.14
N TYR A 53 -9.63 -17.02 -5.45
CA TYR A 53 -11.02 -16.90 -5.88
C TYR A 53 -11.42 -15.43 -5.92
N ILE A 54 -12.12 -15.04 -6.99
CA ILE A 54 -12.61 -13.68 -7.21
C ILE A 54 -14.02 -13.78 -7.75
N GLN A 55 -14.94 -13.06 -7.12
CA GLN A 55 -16.29 -12.87 -7.58
C GLN A 55 -16.59 -11.37 -7.64
N GLN A 56 -17.00 -10.91 -8.81
CA GLN A 56 -17.38 -9.51 -9.03
C GLN A 56 -18.80 -9.45 -9.56
N THR A 57 -19.60 -8.58 -8.96
CA THR A 57 -20.98 -8.31 -9.38
C THR A 57 -21.17 -6.80 -9.50
N GLU A 58 -22.36 -6.34 -9.89
CA GLU A 58 -22.63 -4.91 -10.05
C GLU A 58 -22.37 -4.10 -8.77
N ASN A 59 -22.77 -4.63 -7.61
CA ASN A 59 -22.77 -3.90 -6.35
C ASN A 59 -21.93 -4.56 -5.24
N PHE A 60 -21.34 -5.72 -5.53
CA PHE A 60 -20.59 -6.50 -4.53
C PHE A 60 -19.45 -7.30 -5.15
N ASP A 61 -18.28 -7.16 -4.53
CA ASP A 61 -17.04 -7.83 -4.88
C ASP A 61 -16.56 -8.64 -3.67
N PHE A 62 -16.23 -9.91 -3.89
CA PHE A 62 -15.61 -10.78 -2.90
C PHE A 62 -14.39 -11.52 -3.46
N GLY A 63 -13.27 -11.46 -2.74
CA GLY A 63 -12.05 -12.14 -3.11
C GLY A 63 -11.45 -12.90 -1.94
N PHE A 64 -10.90 -14.09 -2.22
CA PHE A 64 -10.07 -14.86 -1.32
C PHE A 64 -8.75 -15.25 -2.00
N LEU A 65 -7.66 -15.24 -1.25
CA LEU A 65 -6.36 -15.76 -1.66
C LEU A 65 -5.75 -16.53 -0.50
N GLY A 66 -5.24 -17.73 -0.79
CA GLY A 66 -4.47 -18.55 0.15
C GLY A 66 -3.24 -19.12 -0.56
N ALA A 67 -2.09 -19.17 0.09
CA ALA A 67 -0.91 -19.85 -0.40
C ALA A 67 -0.11 -20.44 0.75
N SER A 68 0.50 -21.60 0.52
CA SER A 68 1.39 -22.28 1.45
C SER A 68 2.69 -22.63 0.72
N GLU A 69 3.82 -22.20 1.27
CA GLU A 69 5.14 -22.51 0.76
C GLU A 69 5.65 -23.83 1.31
N GLN A 70 6.50 -24.50 0.53
CA GLN A 70 7.10 -25.78 0.91
C GLN A 70 8.20 -25.57 1.96
N ASP A 71 8.34 -26.55 2.86
CA ASP A 71 9.51 -26.66 3.74
C ASP A 71 10.79 -26.93 2.93
N GLU A 72 11.88 -26.28 3.31
CA GLU A 72 13.17 -26.38 2.62
C GLU A 72 14.28 -26.69 3.63
N ASP A 73 15.47 -27.08 3.14
CA ASP A 73 16.61 -27.34 4.01
C ASP A 73 16.90 -26.12 4.92
N PHE A 74 16.80 -26.33 6.24
CA PHE A 74 17.01 -25.31 7.28
C PHE A 74 16.00 -24.15 7.28
N SER A 75 14.86 -24.31 6.60
CA SER A 75 13.76 -23.34 6.57
C SER A 75 12.41 -24.02 6.77
N GLN A 76 11.37 -23.23 7.03
CA GLN A 76 10.00 -23.69 7.08
C GLN A 76 9.12 -22.81 6.20
N GLY A 77 8.19 -23.44 5.51
CA GLY A 77 7.24 -22.78 4.62
C GLY A 77 6.43 -21.70 5.33
N ARG A 78 6.15 -20.61 4.61
CA ARG A 78 5.26 -19.53 5.06
C ARG A 78 3.86 -19.73 4.50
N ASP A 79 2.87 -19.40 5.31
CA ASP A 79 1.46 -19.41 4.91
C ASP A 79 0.93 -17.99 4.77
N PHE A 80 0.13 -17.76 3.72
CA PHE A 80 -0.43 -16.46 3.38
C PHE A 80 -1.93 -16.57 3.15
N TYR A 81 -2.71 -15.71 3.80
CA TYR A 81 -4.15 -15.64 3.64
C TYR A 81 -4.60 -14.20 3.43
N ALA A 82 -5.54 -13.99 2.52
CA ALA A 82 -6.17 -12.70 2.31
C ALA A 82 -7.65 -12.84 1.93
N THR A 83 -8.48 -11.94 2.47
CA THR A 83 -9.90 -11.84 2.12
C THR A 83 -10.27 -10.38 1.89
N LYS A 84 -10.95 -10.11 0.78
CA LYS A 84 -11.48 -8.78 0.44
C LYS A 84 -12.98 -8.81 0.20
N LEU A 85 -13.66 -7.82 0.75
CA LEU A 85 -15.05 -7.51 0.50
C LEU A 85 -15.12 -6.06 0.01
N ARG A 86 -15.93 -5.78 -1.01
CA ARG A 86 -16.26 -4.41 -1.41
C ARG A 86 -17.72 -4.33 -1.80
N LYS A 87 -18.42 -3.33 -1.27
CA LYS A 87 -19.79 -3.00 -1.63
C LYS A 87 -19.79 -1.65 -2.33
N THR A 88 -20.42 -1.59 -3.48
CA THR A 88 -20.56 -0.37 -4.27
C THR A 88 -22.04 -0.04 -4.40
N SER A 89 -22.35 1.23 -4.13
CA SER A 89 -23.61 1.91 -4.42
C SER A 89 -23.32 3.03 -5.41
N LYS A 90 -24.35 3.76 -5.86
CA LYS A 90 -24.25 4.77 -6.91
C LYS A 90 -23.03 5.68 -6.80
N ASP A 91 -22.89 6.37 -5.67
CA ASP A 91 -21.85 7.39 -5.47
C ASP A 91 -20.86 7.01 -4.35
N PHE A 92 -21.00 5.81 -3.77
CA PHE A 92 -20.22 5.39 -2.60
C PHE A 92 -19.80 3.93 -2.71
N SER A 93 -18.52 3.68 -2.49
CA SER A 93 -17.95 2.34 -2.32
C SER A 93 -17.28 2.22 -0.96
N PHE A 94 -17.45 1.08 -0.32
CA PHE A 94 -16.76 0.72 0.92
C PHE A 94 -16.16 -0.67 0.80
N GLY A 95 -14.94 -0.84 1.29
CA GLY A 95 -14.18 -2.07 1.24
C GLY A 95 -13.59 -2.44 2.60
N TYR A 96 -13.43 -3.75 2.79
CA TYR A 96 -12.63 -4.33 3.85
C TYR A 96 -11.64 -5.31 3.22
N LEU A 97 -10.37 -5.22 3.61
CA LEU A 97 -9.34 -6.19 3.24
C LEU A 97 -8.59 -6.61 4.50
N GLY A 98 -8.59 -7.92 4.76
CA GLY A 98 -7.82 -8.56 5.82
C GLY A 98 -6.74 -9.46 5.25
N THR A 99 -5.57 -9.47 5.87
CA THR A 99 -4.45 -10.38 5.56
C THR A 99 -3.92 -11.04 6.81
N HIS A 100 -3.41 -12.25 6.69
CA HIS A 100 -2.73 -13.00 7.74
C HIS A 100 -1.55 -13.77 7.14
N VAL A 101 -0.39 -13.69 7.78
CA VAL A 101 0.84 -14.40 7.37
C VAL A 101 1.47 -15.08 8.57
N GLU A 102 1.81 -16.35 8.40
CA GLU A 102 2.56 -17.14 9.38
C GLU A 102 3.97 -17.42 8.86
N ARG A 103 4.98 -17.11 9.68
CA ARG A 103 6.40 -17.30 9.39
C ARG A 103 7.02 -18.12 10.53
N PRO A 104 6.84 -19.46 10.51
CA PRO A 104 7.10 -20.32 11.66
C PRO A 104 8.57 -20.30 12.08
N LEU A 105 9.52 -20.26 11.14
CA LEU A 105 10.95 -20.22 11.47
C LEU A 105 11.36 -19.00 12.31
N LEU A 106 10.65 -17.88 12.14
CA LEU A 106 10.90 -16.64 12.87
C LEU A 106 10.02 -16.48 14.11
N ASN A 107 9.11 -17.43 14.37
CA ASN A 107 8.01 -17.29 15.33
C ASN A 107 7.29 -15.95 15.13
N ARG A 108 6.92 -15.66 13.88
CA ARG A 108 6.30 -14.39 13.50
C ARG A 108 4.93 -14.60 12.88
N GLU A 109 3.94 -13.93 13.44
CA GLU A 109 2.58 -13.85 12.90
C GLU A 109 2.24 -12.38 12.63
N ALA A 110 1.69 -12.11 11.46
CA ALA A 110 1.34 -10.77 11.03
C ALA A 110 -0.08 -10.74 10.48
N THR A 111 -0.95 -9.94 11.11
CA THR A 111 -2.33 -9.70 10.66
C THR A 111 -2.51 -8.24 10.32
N VAL A 112 -3.10 -7.93 9.17
CA VAL A 112 -3.45 -6.55 8.79
C VAL A 112 -4.92 -6.47 8.47
N HIS A 113 -5.61 -5.52 9.09
CA HIS A 113 -6.98 -5.16 8.81
C HIS A 113 -7.03 -3.79 8.15
N THR A 114 -7.80 -3.66 7.07
CA THR A 114 -8.01 -2.38 6.40
C THR A 114 -9.48 -2.15 6.09
N ALA A 115 -9.90 -0.89 6.20
CA ALA A 115 -11.19 -0.40 5.71
C ALA A 115 -10.94 0.74 4.74
N ASP A 116 -11.42 0.62 3.51
CA ASP A 116 -11.27 1.61 2.45
C ASP A 116 -12.62 2.16 1.98
N PHE A 117 -12.64 3.40 1.52
CA PHE A 117 -13.82 3.97 0.89
C PHE A 117 -13.47 4.88 -0.28
N GLU A 118 -14.43 5.00 -1.19
CA GLU A 118 -14.45 5.98 -2.28
C GLU A 118 -15.84 6.60 -2.33
N TYR A 119 -15.90 7.94 -2.32
CA TYR A 119 -17.13 8.71 -2.35
C TYR A 119 -17.06 9.77 -3.44
N TRP A 120 -18.01 9.75 -4.36
CA TRP A 120 -18.22 10.77 -5.39
C TRP A 120 -19.25 11.78 -4.86
N ALA A 121 -18.79 12.86 -4.26
CA ALA A 121 -19.67 13.90 -3.72
C ALA A 121 -20.40 14.66 -4.84
N THR A 122 -19.74 14.79 -6.00
CA THR A 122 -20.29 15.25 -7.28
C THR A 122 -19.60 14.47 -8.41
N GLU A 123 -19.97 14.71 -9.67
CA GLU A 123 -19.27 14.12 -10.83
C GLU A 123 -17.78 14.52 -10.92
N ASP A 124 -17.42 15.65 -10.31
CA ASP A 124 -16.08 16.22 -10.37
C ASP A 124 -15.29 16.11 -9.04
N LEU A 125 -15.95 15.75 -7.94
CA LEU A 125 -15.37 15.72 -6.59
C LEU A 125 -15.36 14.30 -6.02
N ARG A 126 -14.17 13.72 -5.91
CA ARG A 126 -13.94 12.38 -5.32
C ARG A 126 -13.20 12.49 -4.00
N VAL A 127 -13.70 11.81 -2.96
CA VAL A 127 -13.04 11.63 -1.67
C VAL A 127 -12.69 10.16 -1.50
N THR A 128 -11.47 9.85 -1.07
CA THR A 128 -11.02 8.48 -0.81
C THR A 128 -10.34 8.40 0.54
N GLY A 129 -10.50 7.27 1.21
CA GLY A 129 -9.80 7.02 2.46
C GLY A 129 -9.47 5.55 2.66
N VAL A 130 -8.43 5.31 3.47
CA VAL A 130 -8.05 3.98 3.95
C VAL A 130 -7.67 4.12 5.41
N MET A 131 -8.20 3.25 6.26
CA MET A 131 -7.77 3.06 7.64
C MET A 131 -7.15 1.67 7.76
N MET A 132 -6.08 1.55 8.54
CA MET A 132 -5.26 0.35 8.64
C MET A 132 -4.90 0.08 10.10
N ASN A 133 -4.94 -1.19 10.47
CA ASN A 133 -4.36 -1.71 11.70
C ASN A 133 -3.50 -2.93 11.34
N SER A 134 -2.29 -3.00 11.88
CA SER A 134 -1.45 -4.19 11.85
C SER A 134 -1.28 -4.73 13.26
N LYS A 135 -1.32 -6.05 13.40
CA LYS A 135 -0.89 -6.75 14.60
C LYS A 135 0.23 -7.71 14.23
N VAL A 136 1.43 -7.44 14.72
CA VAL A 136 2.63 -8.21 14.43
C VAL A 136 3.28 -8.62 15.75
N ASN A 137 3.36 -9.92 16.04
CA ASN A 137 3.90 -10.43 17.32
C ASN A 137 3.34 -9.71 18.55
N GLU A 138 2.01 -9.52 18.58
CA GLU A 138 1.25 -8.80 19.62
C GLU A 138 1.42 -7.27 19.67
N GLU A 139 2.20 -6.67 18.77
CA GLU A 139 2.29 -5.22 18.65
C GLU A 139 1.26 -4.67 17.66
N ASP A 140 0.37 -3.81 18.16
CA ASP A 140 -0.59 -3.07 17.35
C ASP A 140 0.01 -1.79 16.78
N GLY A 141 -0.17 -1.59 15.48
CA GLY A 141 0.14 -0.36 14.75
C GLY A 141 -1.03 0.12 13.93
N TYR A 142 -1.06 1.42 13.63
CA TYR A 142 -2.16 2.11 12.99
C TYR A 142 -1.68 3.06 11.90
N GLY A 143 -2.49 3.16 10.85
CA GLY A 143 -2.25 4.14 9.80
C GLY A 143 -3.53 4.53 9.09
N PHE A 144 -3.51 5.70 8.45
CA PHE A 144 -4.59 6.10 7.56
C PHE A 144 -4.08 6.94 6.40
N ARG A 145 -4.87 6.95 5.33
CA ARG A 145 -4.83 8.02 4.32
C ARG A 145 -6.21 8.58 4.11
N LEU A 146 -6.29 9.88 3.88
CA LEU A 146 -7.49 10.56 3.43
C LEU A 146 -7.08 11.48 2.30
N GLY A 147 -7.86 11.56 1.23
CA GLY A 147 -7.60 12.51 0.17
C GLY A 147 -8.83 12.85 -0.61
N TYR A 148 -8.79 13.99 -1.28
CA TYR A 148 -9.80 14.38 -2.25
C TYR A 148 -9.15 14.81 -3.56
N GLY A 149 -9.87 14.60 -4.64
CA GLY A 149 -9.55 15.10 -5.97
C GLY A 149 -10.74 15.85 -6.54
N TYR A 150 -10.48 16.95 -7.21
CA TYR A 150 -11.48 17.84 -7.79
C TYR A 150 -11.09 18.22 -9.21
N THR A 151 -11.94 17.93 -10.19
CA THR A 151 -11.67 18.20 -11.62
C THR A 151 -12.91 18.77 -12.31
N PRO A 152 -13.30 20.03 -12.03
CA PRO A 152 -14.52 20.63 -12.56
C PRO A 152 -14.47 21.00 -14.04
N SER A 153 -13.29 20.98 -14.66
CA SER A 153 -13.13 21.34 -16.06
C SER A 153 -11.85 20.75 -16.65
N LYS A 154 -11.69 20.88 -17.98
CA LYS A 154 -10.44 20.53 -18.67
C LYS A 154 -9.27 21.48 -18.37
N THR A 155 -9.57 22.65 -17.79
CA THR A 155 -8.60 23.72 -17.52
C THR A 155 -8.15 23.77 -16.07
N PHE A 156 -8.80 23.04 -15.17
CA PHE A 156 -8.43 22.99 -13.77
C PHE A 156 -8.62 21.61 -13.17
N SER A 157 -7.60 21.13 -12.46
CA SER A 157 -7.69 19.96 -11.61
C SER A 157 -6.85 20.16 -10.36
N GLY A 158 -7.27 19.60 -9.24
CA GLY A 158 -6.46 19.61 -8.04
C GLY A 158 -6.88 18.56 -7.04
N GLY A 159 -6.10 18.44 -5.98
CA GLY A 159 -6.39 17.51 -4.92
C GLY A 159 -5.41 17.65 -3.78
N MET A 160 -5.79 17.08 -2.65
CA MET A 160 -4.99 17.06 -1.44
C MET A 160 -5.13 15.71 -0.77
N GLY A 161 -4.13 15.35 0.04
CA GLY A 161 -4.22 14.21 0.91
C GLY A 161 -3.43 14.38 2.20
N ILE A 162 -3.78 13.54 3.15
CA ILE A 162 -3.15 13.36 4.44
C ILE A 162 -2.82 11.88 4.59
N TRP A 163 -1.60 11.60 5.05
CA TRP A 163 -1.12 10.28 5.42
C TRP A 163 -0.62 10.33 6.85
N TYR A 164 -0.86 9.25 7.57
CA TYR A 164 -0.32 9.04 8.91
C TYR A 164 -0.03 7.55 9.10
N PHE A 165 1.15 7.26 9.59
CA PHE A 165 1.66 5.94 9.96
C PHE A 165 2.32 6.09 11.32
N ASP A 166 1.83 5.39 12.33
CA ASP A 166 2.48 5.40 13.64
C ASP A 166 3.82 4.63 13.60
N GLU A 167 4.51 4.54 14.73
CA GLU A 167 5.83 3.88 14.82
C GLU A 167 5.76 2.35 14.75
N LYS A 168 4.56 1.75 14.87
CA LYS A 168 4.37 0.29 15.01
C LYS A 168 3.70 -0.36 13.81
N ILE A 169 3.07 0.44 12.94
CA ILE A 169 2.43 -0.06 11.74
C ILE A 169 3.45 -0.79 10.86
N ASP A 170 3.15 -2.04 10.54
CA ASP A 170 4.00 -2.88 9.72
C ASP A 170 3.12 -3.70 8.77
N LEU A 171 3.34 -3.50 7.47
CA LEU A 171 2.62 -4.16 6.38
C LEU A 171 3.51 -5.15 5.63
N SER A 172 4.73 -5.40 6.11
CA SER A 172 5.82 -5.93 5.28
C SER A 172 5.70 -7.43 4.98
N ASP A 173 4.94 -8.20 5.77
CA ASP A 173 4.87 -9.67 5.61
C ASP A 173 4.10 -10.07 4.35
N MET A 174 2.96 -9.41 4.05
CA MET A 174 2.22 -9.64 2.79
C MET A 174 2.29 -8.45 1.84
N GLY A 175 2.63 -7.27 2.33
CA GLY A 175 2.54 -6.02 1.60
C GLY A 175 3.86 -5.25 1.57
N TYR A 176 3.70 -3.93 1.63
CA TYR A 176 4.77 -2.95 1.62
C TYR A 176 4.32 -1.70 2.36
N LEU A 177 5.23 -1.14 3.14
CA LEU A 177 5.15 0.17 3.75
C LEU A 177 6.48 0.88 3.47
N TRP A 178 6.43 2.12 2.99
CA TRP A 178 7.64 2.89 2.74
C TRP A 178 8.42 3.14 4.04
N ARG A 179 7.71 3.61 5.06
CA ARG A 179 8.19 3.69 6.44
C ARG A 179 7.03 3.88 7.43
N ASN A 180 7.29 3.47 8.65
CA ASN A 180 6.55 3.84 9.85
C ASN A 180 7.03 5.21 10.37
N ASP A 181 6.42 5.70 11.45
CA ASP A 181 6.74 6.99 12.09
C ASP A 181 6.72 8.17 11.09
N TYR A 182 5.59 8.30 10.38
CA TYR A 182 5.48 9.23 9.27
C TYR A 182 4.11 9.88 9.15
N ALA A 183 4.11 11.20 8.96
CA ALA A 183 2.93 11.95 8.56
C ALA A 183 3.23 12.84 7.35
N MET A 184 2.27 12.94 6.44
CA MET A 184 2.35 13.79 5.27
C MET A 184 1.05 14.54 5.03
N PHE A 185 1.19 15.79 4.64
CA PHE A 185 0.14 16.56 4.02
C PHE A 185 0.63 17.08 2.69
N THR A 186 -0.06 16.74 1.60
CA THR A 186 0.34 17.16 0.27
C THR A 186 -0.84 17.55 -0.59
N GLY A 187 -0.59 18.40 -1.59
CA GLY A 187 -1.55 18.72 -2.61
C GLY A 187 -0.88 19.10 -3.92
N ARG A 188 -1.63 18.91 -4.99
CA ARG A 188 -1.27 19.32 -6.35
C ARG A 188 -2.45 20.05 -6.95
N TYR A 189 -2.17 21.20 -7.55
CA TYR A 189 -3.14 21.97 -8.31
C TYR A 189 -2.56 22.33 -9.66
N GLU A 190 -3.37 22.18 -10.70
CA GLU A 190 -2.98 22.36 -12.08
C GLU A 190 -4.00 23.25 -12.80
N TRP A 191 -3.49 24.28 -13.46
CA TRP A 191 -4.25 25.15 -14.35
C TRP A 191 -3.70 25.04 -15.76
N LYS A 192 -4.58 24.81 -16.74
CA LYS A 192 -4.23 24.79 -18.16
C LYS A 192 -4.91 25.94 -18.88
N GLN A 193 -4.11 26.65 -19.67
CA GLN A 193 -4.58 27.58 -20.68
C GLN A 193 -4.32 26.96 -22.05
N THR A 194 -5.36 26.73 -22.83
CA THR A 194 -5.28 26.13 -24.17
C THR A 194 -5.74 27.10 -25.26
N GLU A 195 -6.32 28.24 -24.88
CA GLU A 195 -6.76 29.28 -25.82
C GLU A 195 -5.63 30.28 -26.05
N PHE A 196 -5.06 30.22 -27.26
CA PHE A 196 -4.05 31.14 -27.76
C PHE A 196 -4.43 31.63 -29.16
N PRO A 197 -4.04 32.87 -29.56
CA PRO A 197 -4.20 33.35 -30.93
C PRO A 197 -3.56 32.41 -31.95
N GLU A 198 -4.09 32.33 -33.17
CA GLU A 198 -3.53 31.45 -34.22
C GLU A 198 -2.06 31.75 -34.56
N SER A 199 -1.65 33.01 -34.37
CA SER A 199 -0.28 33.49 -34.55
C SER A 199 0.68 33.10 -33.42
N SER A 200 0.17 32.52 -32.33
CA SER A 200 1.00 32.06 -31.21
C SER A 200 1.76 30.78 -31.56
N LEU A 201 3.04 30.74 -31.22
CA LEU A 201 3.86 29.52 -31.26
C LEU A 201 3.48 28.54 -30.13
N THR A 202 2.84 29.04 -29.07
CA THR A 202 2.38 28.27 -27.91
C THR A 202 0.91 27.88 -28.11
N ARG A 203 0.62 26.58 -27.98
CA ARG A 203 -0.74 26.02 -28.08
C ARG A 203 -1.34 25.62 -26.72
N GLU A 204 -0.49 25.51 -25.69
CA GLU A 204 -0.89 25.20 -24.32
C GLU A 204 0.10 25.86 -23.35
N ARG A 205 -0.39 26.30 -22.20
CA ARG A 205 0.41 26.69 -21.05
C ARG A 205 -0.16 26.06 -19.80
N LYS A 206 0.69 25.44 -18.99
CA LYS A 206 0.31 24.76 -17.75
C LYS A 206 1.03 25.40 -16.56
N TYR A 207 0.25 25.69 -15.53
CA TYR A 207 0.73 26.13 -14.22
C TYR A 207 0.48 25.01 -13.22
N GLN A 208 1.50 24.59 -12.49
CA GLN A 208 1.39 23.55 -11.46
C GLN A 208 1.94 24.05 -10.14
N LEU A 209 1.13 23.91 -9.09
CA LEU A 209 1.50 24.13 -7.71
C LEU A 209 1.50 22.79 -6.97
N ASP A 210 2.64 22.42 -6.42
CA ASP A 210 2.78 21.26 -5.54
C ASP A 210 3.24 21.74 -4.16
N PHE A 211 2.66 21.17 -3.11
CA PHE A 211 3.20 21.32 -1.76
C PHE A 211 3.19 19.97 -1.06
N ALA A 212 4.17 19.79 -0.18
CA ALA A 212 4.29 18.63 0.68
C ALA A 212 4.86 19.07 2.02
N TYR A 213 4.22 18.66 3.09
CA TYR A 213 4.72 18.80 4.44
C TYR A 213 4.85 17.41 5.03
N GLU A 214 6.07 17.05 5.40
CA GLU A 214 6.43 15.72 5.90
C GLU A 214 7.12 15.84 7.24
N THR A 215 6.73 14.96 8.16
CA THR A 215 7.28 14.92 9.52
C THR A 215 7.24 13.52 10.10
N ASP A 216 8.18 13.24 10.99
CA ASP A 216 8.08 12.15 11.96
C ASP A 216 7.19 12.55 13.16
N ARG A 217 6.98 11.64 14.12
CA ARG A 217 6.27 11.93 15.38
C ARG A 217 6.93 13.01 16.23
N LYS A 218 8.25 13.22 16.11
CA LYS A 218 9.00 14.22 16.87
C LYS A 218 8.88 15.63 16.29
N GLY A 219 8.24 15.79 15.13
CA GLY A 219 8.13 17.08 14.45
C GLY A 219 9.36 17.40 13.59
N THR A 220 10.24 16.43 13.34
CA THR A 220 11.42 16.61 12.49
C THR A 220 10.94 16.78 11.06
N LYS A 221 11.06 18.01 10.54
CA LYS A 221 10.70 18.32 9.16
C LYS A 221 11.68 17.68 8.19
N GLU A 222 11.18 17.04 7.14
CA GLU A 222 12.01 16.24 6.24
C GLU A 222 12.16 16.78 4.81
N THR A 223 11.23 17.62 4.31
CA THR A 223 11.28 18.15 2.93
C THR A 223 11.03 19.66 2.83
N PRO A 224 11.63 20.36 1.83
CA PRO A 224 11.28 21.74 1.52
C PRO A 224 9.83 21.80 1.01
N PRO A 225 9.00 22.74 1.50
CA PRO A 225 7.55 22.49 1.58
C PRO A 225 6.74 22.75 0.30
N ILE A 226 7.33 23.40 -0.72
CA ILE A 226 6.59 23.95 -1.88
C ILE A 226 7.46 23.89 -3.13
N SER A 227 6.87 23.46 -4.25
CA SER A 227 7.45 23.62 -5.59
C SER A 227 6.43 24.21 -6.56
N LEU A 228 6.91 25.07 -7.46
CA LEU A 228 6.12 25.72 -8.50
C LEU A 228 6.73 25.36 -9.84
N THR A 229 5.94 24.76 -10.73
CA THR A 229 6.36 24.38 -12.07
C THR A 229 5.53 25.13 -13.11
N LEU A 230 6.22 25.72 -14.09
CA LEU A 230 5.62 26.37 -15.25
C LEU A 230 6.13 25.66 -16.50
N SER A 231 5.21 25.20 -17.35
CA SER A 231 5.52 24.49 -18.61
C SER A 231 4.60 24.92 -19.74
#